data_AF-A0AA45G9L1-F1
#
_entry.id   AF-A0AA45G9L1-F1
#
_cell.length_a   1.000
_cell.length_b   1.000
_cell.length_c   1.000
_cell.angle_alpha   90.00
_cell.angle_beta   90.00
_cell.angle_gamma   90.00
#
_symmetry.space_group_name_H-M   'P 1'
#
loop_
_entity.id
_entity.type
_entity.pdbx_description
1 polymer ?
#
loop_
_entity_poly.entity_id
_entity_poly.type
_entity_poly.pdbx_seq_one_letter_code
_entity_poly.pdbx_strand_id
1 'polypeptide(L)'
;MTETFDGGQAAADALDVAIDDALAGDRTDPALAWLTDAFTLTPPTVVTERVAAKLTPAPPVRRRASAAARRRARAEQARAWRWPRIAAAVLGALLAFQGITNLTSGRWIASNIGEPYSPHSMTEGGFALIAVGLVALVASLDRQWVVLAVAAGVPLGVVLGVHGLREVNVWVWGAGLHAAEGLAAIVLLVTFVVAWRYSRRRRPEAGE
;
A
#
# COMPACT_ATOMS: atom_id res chain seq x y z
N MET A 1 32.19 -1.55 -28.11
CA MET A 1 31.13 -1.25 -27.11
C MET A 1 31.02 -2.45 -26.16
N THR A 2 32.05 -2.64 -25.33
CA THR A 2 32.30 -3.87 -24.52
C THR A 2 32.62 -3.55 -23.06
N GLU A 3 32.65 -2.28 -22.66
CA GLU A 3 33.16 -1.84 -21.36
C GLU A 3 32.19 -2.05 -20.18
N THR A 4 30.91 -2.33 -20.41
CA THR A 4 29.91 -2.48 -19.33
C THR A 4 29.88 -3.86 -18.68
N PHE A 5 30.44 -4.90 -19.31
CA PHE A 5 30.48 -6.25 -18.74
C PHE A 5 31.70 -6.47 -17.82
N ASP A 6 32.83 -5.82 -18.10
CA ASP A 6 34.05 -5.97 -17.30
C ASP A 6 33.93 -5.35 -15.89
N GLY A 7 33.19 -4.25 -15.75
CA GLY A 7 32.99 -3.60 -14.45
C GLY A 7 32.15 -4.42 -13.46
N GLY A 8 31.22 -5.23 -13.96
CA GLY A 8 30.41 -6.14 -13.13
C GLY A 8 31.20 -7.35 -12.66
N GLN A 9 32.08 -7.87 -13.51
CA GLN A 9 32.97 -8.99 -13.19
C GLN A 9 34.03 -8.55 -12.17
N ALA A 10 34.66 -7.40 -12.37
CA ALA A 10 35.63 -6.85 -11.42
C ALA A 10 35.03 -6.56 -10.03
N ALA A 11 33.76 -6.14 -9.98
CA ALA A 11 33.06 -5.94 -8.70
C ALA A 11 32.70 -7.26 -8.00
N ALA A 12 32.42 -8.32 -8.77
CA ALA A 12 32.20 -9.66 -8.23
C ALA A 12 33.50 -10.26 -7.68
N ASP A 13 34.59 -10.16 -8.45
CA ASP A 13 35.90 -10.65 -8.04
C ASP A 13 36.42 -9.90 -6.79
N ALA A 14 36.18 -8.58 -6.70
CA ALA A 14 36.52 -7.80 -5.51
C ALA A 14 35.68 -8.17 -4.28
N LEU A 15 34.41 -8.56 -4.49
CA LEU A 15 33.55 -9.04 -3.42
C LEU A 15 33.98 -10.42 -2.93
N ASP A 16 34.37 -11.32 -3.83
CA ASP A 16 34.87 -12.65 -3.48
C ASP A 16 36.16 -12.56 -2.66
N VAL A 17 37.09 -11.67 -3.03
CA VAL A 17 38.31 -11.40 -2.25
C VAL A 17 37.99 -10.82 -0.86
N ALA A 18 37.02 -9.90 -0.76
CA ALA A 18 36.60 -9.34 0.53
C ALA A 18 35.92 -10.39 1.43
N ILE A 19 35.22 -11.36 0.85
CA ILE A 19 34.64 -12.50 1.58
C ILE A 19 35.75 -13.44 2.06
N ASP A 20 36.73 -13.76 1.21
CA ASP A 20 37.86 -14.61 1.58
C ASP A 20 38.72 -13.97 2.67
N ASP A 21 38.99 -12.66 2.60
CA ASP A 21 39.70 -11.90 3.64
C ASP A 21 38.91 -11.86 4.96
N ALA A 22 37.57 -11.72 4.90
CA ALA A 22 36.73 -11.78 6.09
C ALA A 22 36.70 -13.19 6.72
N LEU A 23 36.78 -14.25 5.91
CA LEU A 23 36.84 -15.65 6.36
C LEU A 23 38.25 -16.04 6.86
N ALA A 24 39.28 -15.38 6.34
CA ALA A 24 40.68 -15.54 6.73
C ALA A 24 41.07 -14.66 7.93
N GLY A 25 40.24 -13.68 8.31
CA GLY A 25 40.47 -12.73 9.40
C GLY A 25 40.89 -13.38 10.72
N ASP A 26 41.73 -12.66 11.47
CA ASP A 26 42.39 -13.12 12.68
C ASP A 26 41.40 -13.70 13.71
N ARG A 27 41.39 -15.04 13.80
CA ARG A 27 40.50 -15.84 14.65
C ARG A 27 40.82 -15.75 16.14
N THR A 28 41.76 -14.89 16.53
CA THR A 28 42.09 -14.63 17.92
C THR A 28 41.15 -13.63 18.59
N ASP A 29 40.29 -12.92 17.82
CA ASP A 29 39.23 -12.09 18.39
C ASP A 29 38.06 -12.98 18.89
N PRO A 30 37.81 -13.05 20.22
CA PRO A 30 36.78 -13.89 20.80
C PRO A 30 35.35 -13.48 20.37
N ALA A 31 35.12 -12.24 19.94
CA ALA A 31 33.83 -11.80 19.42
C ALA A 31 33.56 -12.34 18.01
N LEU A 32 34.60 -12.40 17.16
CA LEU A 32 34.51 -13.01 15.82
C LEU A 32 34.46 -14.54 15.90
N ALA A 33 35.16 -15.16 16.85
CA ALA A 33 35.05 -16.60 17.10
C ALA A 33 33.64 -16.98 17.55
N TRP A 34 33.04 -16.21 18.47
CA TRP A 34 31.66 -16.43 18.91
C TRP A 34 30.63 -16.20 17.80
N LEU A 35 30.81 -15.16 16.97
CA LEU A 35 29.94 -14.93 15.80
C LEU A 35 30.07 -16.07 14.79
N THR A 36 31.29 -16.52 14.52
CA THR A 36 31.51 -17.64 13.59
C THR A 36 30.83 -18.90 14.11
N ASP A 37 31.00 -19.24 15.39
CA ASP A 37 30.38 -20.41 16.02
C ASP A 37 28.84 -20.32 16.07
N ALA A 38 28.30 -19.11 16.30
CA ALA A 38 26.85 -18.84 16.29
C ALA A 38 26.23 -18.92 14.88
N PHE A 39 27.01 -18.67 13.82
CA PHE A 39 26.56 -18.72 12.43
C PHE A 39 26.98 -20.00 11.68
N THR A 40 27.91 -20.81 12.22
CA THR A 40 28.25 -22.17 11.73
C THR A 40 27.30 -23.23 12.25
N LEU A 41 26.02 -22.90 12.40
CA LEU A 41 24.98 -23.92 12.43
C LEU A 41 24.93 -24.52 11.02
N THR A 42 25.49 -25.73 10.88
CA THR A 42 25.30 -26.50 9.65
C THR A 42 23.79 -26.59 9.41
N PRO A 43 23.26 -25.99 8.32
CA PRO A 43 21.83 -25.98 8.12
C PRO A 43 21.36 -27.43 8.07
N PRO A 44 20.25 -27.80 8.75
CA PRO A 44 19.77 -29.17 8.76
C PRO A 44 19.70 -29.70 7.34
N THR A 45 20.15 -30.94 7.11
CA THR A 45 20.25 -31.54 5.77
C THR A 45 18.96 -31.42 4.95
N VAL A 46 17.82 -31.47 5.64
CA VAL A 46 16.48 -31.25 5.08
C VAL A 46 16.30 -29.85 4.45
N VAL A 47 16.90 -28.81 5.04
CA VAL A 47 16.85 -27.43 4.52
C VAL A 47 17.74 -27.31 3.28
N THR A 48 18.95 -27.87 3.32
CA THR A 48 19.85 -27.88 2.17
C THR A 48 19.29 -28.69 1.00
N GLU A 49 18.64 -29.82 1.26
CA GLU A 49 17.96 -30.63 0.24
C GLU A 49 16.75 -29.90 -0.36
N ARG A 50 15.93 -29.21 0.45
CA ARG A 50 14.83 -28.38 -0.06
C ARG A 50 15.34 -27.24 -0.95
N VAL A 51 16.46 -26.62 -0.61
CA VAL A 51 17.08 -25.56 -1.41
C VAL A 51 17.67 -26.12 -2.70
N ALA A 52 18.39 -27.24 -2.64
CA ALA A 52 18.93 -27.93 -3.83
C ALA A 52 17.81 -28.38 -4.78
N ALA A 53 16.71 -28.92 -4.27
CA ALA A 53 15.53 -29.29 -5.04
C ALA A 53 14.86 -28.07 -5.70
N LYS A 54 14.87 -26.89 -5.05
CA LYS A 54 14.37 -25.63 -5.63
C LYS A 54 15.29 -25.02 -6.69
N LEU A 55 16.60 -25.26 -6.57
CA LEU A 55 17.62 -24.79 -7.53
C LEU A 55 17.74 -25.71 -8.75
N THR A 56 17.25 -26.95 -8.64
CA THR A 56 17.22 -27.89 -9.77
C THR A 56 16.30 -27.34 -10.87
N PRO A 57 16.82 -27.09 -12.09
CA PRO A 57 16.03 -26.46 -13.15
C PRO A 57 14.85 -27.36 -13.54
N ALA A 58 13.63 -26.86 -13.34
CA ALA A 58 12.44 -27.54 -13.84
C ALA A 58 12.49 -27.64 -15.39
N PRO A 59 11.99 -28.75 -15.98
CA PRO A 59 11.98 -28.90 -17.43
C PRO A 59 11.31 -27.71 -18.12
N PRO A 60 11.78 -27.30 -19.31
CA PRO A 60 11.45 -26.00 -19.93
C PRO A 60 9.95 -25.78 -20.14
N VAL A 61 9.19 -26.86 -20.35
CA VAL A 61 7.72 -26.84 -20.46
C VAL A 61 7.06 -26.44 -19.13
N ARG A 62 7.52 -27.02 -17.99
CA ARG A 62 7.06 -26.63 -16.65
C ARG A 62 7.45 -25.19 -16.32
N ARG A 63 8.61 -24.73 -16.78
CA ARG A 63 9.09 -23.34 -16.56
C ARG A 63 8.21 -22.32 -17.30
N ARG A 64 7.85 -22.55 -18.57
CA ARG A 64 6.90 -21.70 -19.32
C ARG A 64 5.49 -21.72 -18.73
N ALA A 65 4.97 -22.90 -18.36
CA ALA A 65 3.67 -23.03 -17.70
C ALA A 65 3.65 -22.27 -16.36
N SER A 66 4.72 -22.38 -15.55
CA SER A 66 4.87 -21.64 -14.30
C SER A 66 5.01 -20.12 -14.49
N ALA A 67 5.62 -19.66 -15.58
CA ALA A 67 5.76 -18.24 -15.88
C ALA A 67 4.42 -17.63 -16.35
N ALA A 68 3.67 -18.37 -17.19
CA ALA A 68 2.33 -17.97 -17.60
C ALA A 68 1.36 -17.95 -16.41
N ALA A 69 1.40 -18.96 -15.54
CA ALA A 69 0.61 -18.99 -14.30
C ALA A 69 0.97 -17.82 -13.37
N ARG A 70 2.26 -17.53 -13.18
CA ARG A 70 2.73 -16.37 -12.39
C ARG A 70 2.28 -15.03 -12.98
N ARG A 71 2.32 -14.87 -14.30
CA ARG A 71 1.82 -13.66 -14.98
C ARG A 71 0.31 -13.49 -14.80
N ARG A 72 -0.48 -14.56 -14.95
CA ARG A 72 -1.93 -14.54 -14.71
C ARG A 72 -2.25 -14.18 -13.26
N ALA A 73 -1.57 -14.80 -12.29
CA ALA A 73 -1.76 -14.51 -10.88
C ALA A 73 -1.45 -13.05 -10.51
N ARG A 74 -0.38 -12.47 -11.09
CA ARG A 74 -0.07 -11.04 -10.93
C ARG A 74 -1.12 -10.13 -11.57
N ALA A 75 -1.61 -10.47 -12.76
CA ALA A 75 -2.67 -9.71 -13.43
C ALA A 75 -3.99 -9.74 -12.65
N GLU A 76 -4.36 -10.89 -12.08
CA GLU A 76 -5.54 -11.04 -11.23
C GLU A 76 -5.41 -10.29 -9.91
N GLN A 77 -4.23 -10.32 -9.28
CA GLN A 77 -3.94 -9.49 -8.12
C GLN A 77 -4.03 -7.99 -8.46
N ALA A 78 -3.44 -7.55 -9.56
CA ALA A 78 -3.53 -6.16 -9.99
C ALA A 78 -4.99 -5.72 -10.24
N ARG A 79 -5.81 -6.60 -10.84
CA ARG A 79 -7.25 -6.35 -11.03
C ARG A 79 -8.01 -6.24 -9.71
N ALA A 80 -7.72 -7.10 -8.73
CA ALA A 80 -8.37 -7.07 -7.42
C ALA A 80 -8.12 -5.75 -6.67
N TRP A 81 -6.92 -5.18 -6.78
CA TRP A 81 -6.54 -3.93 -6.11
C TRP A 81 -6.88 -2.66 -6.90
N ARG A 82 -7.39 -2.77 -8.14
CA ARG A 82 -7.76 -1.62 -8.96
C ARG A 82 -8.94 -0.84 -8.37
N TRP A 83 -10.00 -1.54 -7.94
CA TRP A 83 -11.21 -0.90 -7.43
C TRP A 83 -11.01 -0.16 -6.09
N PRO A 84 -10.33 -0.74 -5.08
CA PRO A 84 -10.01 0.00 -3.85
C PRO A 84 -9.22 1.28 -4.12
N ARG A 85 -8.27 1.25 -5.07
CA ARG A 85 -7.47 2.42 -5.43
C ARG A 85 -8.32 3.51 -6.08
N ILE A 86 -9.20 3.14 -7.02
CA ILE A 86 -10.13 4.10 -7.63
C ILE A 86 -11.04 4.71 -6.56
N ALA A 87 -11.60 3.89 -5.67
CA ALA A 87 -12.47 4.37 -4.60
C ALA A 87 -11.72 5.32 -3.63
N ALA A 88 -10.47 5.00 -3.28
CA ALA A 88 -9.61 5.88 -2.48
C ALA A 88 -9.33 7.21 -3.18
N ALA A 89 -9.06 7.19 -4.49
CA ALA A 89 -8.84 8.41 -5.26
C ALA A 89 -10.10 9.28 -5.33
N VAL A 90 -11.27 8.67 -5.55
CA VAL A 90 -12.56 9.38 -5.57
C VAL A 90 -12.86 10.00 -4.21
N LEU A 91 -12.78 9.22 -3.14
CA LEU A 91 -13.00 9.72 -1.78
C LEU A 91 -12.01 10.85 -1.45
N GLY A 92 -10.74 10.66 -1.79
CA GLY A 92 -9.71 11.67 -1.54
C GLY A 92 -9.96 12.98 -2.29
N ALA A 93 -10.41 12.90 -3.54
CA ALA A 93 -10.80 14.06 -4.35
C ALA A 93 -12.02 14.79 -3.76
N LEU A 94 -13.05 14.05 -3.33
CA LEU A 94 -14.24 14.63 -2.71
C LEU A 94 -13.90 15.37 -1.41
N LEU A 95 -13.13 14.74 -0.52
CA LEU A 95 -12.71 15.36 0.74
C LEU A 95 -11.82 16.59 0.51
N ALA A 96 -10.88 16.51 -0.43
CA ALA A 96 -10.06 17.67 -0.77
C ALA A 96 -10.90 18.81 -1.37
N PHE A 97 -11.86 18.49 -2.24
CA PHE A 97 -12.79 19.46 -2.81
C PHE A 97 -13.66 20.11 -1.74
N GLN A 98 -14.22 19.33 -0.81
CA GLN A 98 -14.99 19.84 0.32
C GLN A 98 -14.13 20.76 1.20
N GLY A 99 -12.90 20.34 1.53
CA GLY A 99 -11.98 21.15 2.30
C GLY A 99 -11.63 22.47 1.61
N ILE A 100 -11.37 22.47 0.30
CA ILE A 100 -11.16 23.69 -0.50
C ILE A 100 -12.40 24.59 -0.47
N THR A 101 -13.58 24.00 -0.62
CA THR A 101 -14.86 24.74 -0.64
C THR A 101 -15.13 25.39 0.72
N ASN A 102 -14.77 24.74 1.83
CA ASN A 102 -14.85 25.34 3.17
C ASN A 102 -13.95 26.58 3.28
N LEU A 103 -12.75 26.55 2.70
CA LEU A 103 -11.80 27.67 2.72
C LEU A 103 -12.23 28.85 1.84
N THR A 104 -12.77 28.56 0.65
CA THR A 104 -13.08 29.61 -0.34
C THR A 104 -14.50 30.13 -0.25
N SER A 105 -15.44 29.27 0.15
CA SER A 105 -16.88 29.52 0.08
C SER A 105 -17.59 29.41 1.42
N GLY A 106 -16.89 29.18 2.54
CA GLY A 106 -17.51 28.95 3.86
C GLY A 106 -18.48 30.05 4.28
N ARG A 107 -18.19 31.32 3.97
CA ARG A 107 -19.10 32.45 4.27
C ARG A 107 -20.39 32.38 3.46
N TRP A 108 -20.27 32.03 2.17
CA TRP A 108 -21.42 31.85 1.29
C TRP A 108 -22.25 30.65 1.75
N ILE A 109 -21.62 29.53 2.11
CA ILE A 109 -22.30 28.34 2.64
C ILE A 109 -23.10 28.71 3.90
N ALA A 110 -22.47 29.33 4.90
CA ALA A 110 -23.11 29.75 6.15
C ALA A 110 -24.36 30.62 5.90
N SER A 111 -24.27 31.55 4.95
CA SER A 111 -25.41 32.40 4.58
C SER A 111 -26.56 31.65 3.91
N ASN A 112 -26.28 30.57 3.16
CA ASN A 112 -27.32 29.78 2.50
C ASN A 112 -28.01 28.80 3.47
N ILE A 113 -27.31 28.33 4.51
CA ILE A 113 -27.87 27.43 5.52
C ILE A 113 -28.50 28.18 6.70
N GLY A 114 -28.34 29.51 6.76
CA GLY A 114 -28.89 30.35 7.83
C GLY A 114 -28.12 30.27 9.15
N GLU A 115 -26.86 29.82 9.13
CA GLU A 115 -26.04 29.67 10.32
C GLU A 115 -24.99 30.80 10.47
N PRO A 116 -24.57 31.12 11.71
CA PRO A 116 -23.48 32.06 11.95
C PRO A 116 -22.17 31.56 11.32
N TYR A 117 -21.50 32.43 10.56
CA TYR A 117 -20.20 32.09 9.97
C TYR A 117 -19.10 32.00 11.04
N SER A 118 -18.54 30.81 11.23
CA SER A 118 -17.34 30.57 12.05
C SER A 118 -16.10 30.40 11.17
N PRO A 119 -15.24 31.44 11.00
CA PRO A 119 -14.05 31.35 10.15
C PRO A 119 -13.02 30.34 10.67
N HIS A 120 -12.90 30.17 11.99
CA HIS A 120 -11.92 29.28 12.58
C HIS A 120 -12.27 27.81 12.31
N SER A 121 -13.51 27.41 12.62
CA SER A 121 -14.01 26.06 12.36
C SER A 121 -13.94 25.69 10.87
N MET A 122 -14.32 26.63 9.99
CA MET A 122 -14.27 26.41 8.53
C MET A 122 -12.84 26.26 8.02
N THR A 123 -11.90 27.02 8.59
CA THR A 123 -10.48 26.98 8.19
C THR A 123 -9.80 25.70 8.66
N GLU A 124 -9.94 25.36 9.93
CA GLU A 124 -9.35 24.16 10.52
C GLU A 124 -9.96 22.88 9.93
N GLY A 125 -11.29 22.83 9.83
CA GLY A 125 -12.00 21.74 9.17
C GLY A 125 -11.61 21.61 7.70
N GLY A 126 -11.47 22.74 7.00
CA GLY A 126 -11.01 22.79 5.62
C GLY A 126 -9.61 22.16 5.44
N PHE A 127 -8.63 22.57 6.25
CA PHE A 127 -7.29 21.99 6.22
C PHE A 127 -7.27 20.51 6.59
N ALA A 128 -8.03 20.10 7.60
CA ALA A 128 -8.13 18.69 7.99
C ALA A 128 -8.67 17.82 6.86
N LEU A 129 -9.74 18.27 6.18
CA LEU A 129 -10.34 17.57 5.05
C LEU A 129 -9.38 17.48 3.85
N ILE A 130 -8.65 18.57 3.53
CA ILE A 130 -7.62 18.55 2.50
C ILE A 130 -6.52 17.55 2.85
N ALA A 131 -6.02 17.56 4.08
CA ALA A 131 -4.96 16.67 4.51
C ALA A 131 -5.37 15.18 4.39
N VAL A 132 -6.56 14.82 4.90
CA VAL A 132 -7.10 13.46 4.76
C VAL A 132 -7.35 13.10 3.29
N GLY A 133 -7.87 14.04 2.50
CA GLY A 133 -8.08 13.86 1.07
C GLY A 133 -6.78 13.57 0.32
N LEU A 134 -5.71 14.30 0.62
CA LEU A 134 -4.37 14.07 0.06
C LEU A 134 -3.78 12.73 0.49
N VAL A 135 -3.94 12.33 1.76
CA VAL A 135 -3.53 11.00 2.23
C VAL A 135 -4.22 9.91 1.42
N ALA A 136 -5.54 10.02 1.20
CA ALA A 136 -6.30 9.05 0.39
C ALA A 136 -5.87 9.04 -1.09
N LEU A 137 -5.61 10.21 -1.68
CA LEU A 137 -5.10 10.35 -3.05
C LEU A 137 -3.72 9.71 -3.20
N VAL A 138 -2.77 10.00 -2.32
CA VAL A 138 -1.42 9.43 -2.35
C VAL A 138 -1.48 7.92 -2.12
N ALA A 139 -2.28 7.48 -1.15
CA ALA A 139 -2.49 6.06 -0.88
C ALA A 139 -3.12 5.30 -2.07
N SER A 140 -3.81 5.98 -2.97
CA SER A 140 -4.37 5.37 -4.19
C SER A 140 -3.31 5.02 -5.24
N LEU A 141 -2.08 5.56 -5.12
CA LEU A 141 -1.00 5.35 -6.09
C LEU A 141 -0.35 3.97 -5.97
N ASP A 142 -0.39 3.36 -4.79
CA ASP A 142 0.14 2.02 -4.59
C ASP A 142 -0.70 1.22 -3.57
N ARG A 143 -0.94 -0.04 -3.90
CA ARG A 143 -1.76 -0.99 -3.13
C ARG A 143 -1.33 -1.14 -1.67
N GLN A 144 -0.05 -0.96 -1.35
CA GLN A 144 0.49 -1.09 0.00
C GLN A 144 -0.05 0.00 0.93
N TRP A 145 -0.37 1.17 0.37
CA TRP A 145 -0.79 2.35 1.11
C TRP A 145 -2.31 2.50 1.18
N VAL A 146 -3.09 1.73 0.40
CA VAL A 146 -4.56 1.79 0.42
C VAL A 146 -5.14 1.58 1.83
N VAL A 147 -4.45 0.85 2.70
CA VAL A 147 -4.84 0.72 4.11
C VAL A 147 -4.88 2.06 4.84
N LEU A 148 -4.01 3.02 4.50
CA LEU A 148 -4.02 4.37 5.03
C LEU A 148 -5.26 5.16 4.56
N ALA A 149 -5.62 5.03 3.28
CA ALA A 149 -6.84 5.63 2.75
C ALA A 149 -8.09 5.09 3.49
N VAL A 150 -8.11 3.79 3.78
CA VAL A 150 -9.19 3.16 4.55
C VAL A 150 -9.21 3.71 5.98
N ALA A 151 -8.05 3.71 6.67
CA ALA A 151 -7.97 4.14 8.07
C ALA A 151 -8.33 5.61 8.27
N ALA A 152 -7.89 6.50 7.37
CA ALA A 152 -8.12 7.93 7.48
C ALA A 152 -9.45 8.38 6.85
N GLY A 153 -9.73 7.90 5.63
CA GLY A 153 -10.84 8.40 4.81
C GLY A 153 -12.20 7.76 5.15
N VAL A 154 -12.25 6.46 5.46
CA VAL A 154 -13.53 5.77 5.66
C VAL A 154 -14.29 6.28 6.88
N PRO A 155 -13.69 6.46 8.07
CA PRO A 155 -14.41 7.01 9.22
C PRO A 155 -15.02 8.38 8.92
N LEU A 156 -14.24 9.25 8.26
CA LEU A 156 -14.66 10.60 7.93
C LEU A 156 -15.79 10.61 6.90
N GLY A 157 -15.63 9.89 5.78
CA GLY A 157 -16.66 9.80 4.75
C GLY A 157 -17.97 9.19 5.26
N VAL A 158 -17.91 8.18 6.14
CA VAL A 158 -19.12 7.61 6.76
C VAL A 158 -19.84 8.63 7.65
N VAL A 159 -19.10 9.37 8.49
CA VAL A 159 -19.68 10.41 9.35
C VAL A 159 -20.33 11.50 8.51
N LEU A 160 -19.64 11.98 7.47
CA LEU A 160 -20.18 12.97 6.53
C LEU A 160 -21.42 12.43 5.81
N GLY A 161 -21.40 11.21 5.31
CA GLY A 161 -22.56 10.57 4.68
C GLY A 161 -23.79 10.51 5.58
N VAL A 162 -23.62 10.13 6.85
CA VAL A 162 -24.72 10.12 7.83
C VAL A 162 -25.23 11.53 8.08
N HIS A 163 -24.35 12.52 8.13
CA HIS A 163 -24.71 13.92 8.28
C HIS A 163 -25.52 14.42 7.07
N GLY A 164 -25.05 14.17 5.85
CA GLY A 164 -25.73 14.57 4.61
C GLY A 164 -27.15 14.03 4.49
N LEU A 165 -27.39 12.78 4.91
CA LEU A 165 -28.75 12.21 4.93
C LEU A 165 -29.71 12.96 5.85
N ARG A 166 -29.21 13.59 6.92
CA ARG A 166 -30.02 14.40 7.84
C ARG A 166 -30.24 15.82 7.32
N GLU A 167 -29.39 16.30 6.42
CA GLU A 167 -29.38 17.68 5.92
C GLU A 167 -30.10 17.88 4.59
N VAL A 168 -30.66 16.82 3.98
CA VAL A 168 -31.34 16.89 2.66
C VAL A 168 -32.38 18.01 2.59
N ASN A 169 -33.09 18.27 3.69
CA ASN A 169 -34.13 19.31 3.77
C ASN A 169 -33.59 20.73 4.07
N VAL A 170 -32.30 20.86 4.40
CA VAL A 170 -31.65 22.13 4.75
C VAL A 170 -30.88 22.67 3.54
N TRP A 171 -30.02 21.84 2.96
CA TRP A 171 -29.18 22.25 1.84
C TRP A 171 -28.84 21.06 0.95
N VAL A 172 -29.61 20.93 -0.15
CA VAL A 172 -29.53 19.80 -1.08
C VAL A 172 -28.12 19.61 -1.67
N TRP A 173 -27.39 20.70 -1.92
CA TRP A 173 -26.04 20.61 -2.49
C TRP A 173 -25.04 20.00 -1.51
N GLY A 174 -25.01 20.46 -0.26
CA GLY A 174 -24.15 19.89 0.78
C GLY A 174 -24.54 18.46 1.12
N ALA A 175 -25.84 18.20 1.25
CA ALA A 175 -26.36 16.86 1.49
C ALA A 175 -25.94 15.86 0.39
N GLY A 176 -25.97 16.29 -0.88
CA GLY A 176 -25.51 15.49 -2.01
C GLY A 176 -24.01 15.19 -1.96
N LEU A 177 -23.18 16.18 -1.64
CA LEU A 177 -21.73 16.00 -1.50
C LEU A 177 -21.39 15.05 -0.35
N HIS A 178 -21.95 15.29 0.83
CA HIS A 178 -21.82 14.44 2.00
C HIS A 178 -22.26 12.99 1.71
N ALA A 179 -23.40 12.80 1.03
CA ALA A 179 -23.86 11.46 0.63
C ALA A 179 -22.90 10.77 -0.35
N ALA A 180 -22.31 11.52 -1.29
CA ALA A 180 -21.32 10.99 -2.22
C ALA A 180 -20.03 10.56 -1.51
N GLU A 181 -19.56 11.33 -0.52
CA GLU A 181 -18.42 10.97 0.34
C GLU A 181 -18.70 9.67 1.12
N GLY A 182 -19.89 9.56 1.71
CA GLY A 182 -20.32 8.34 2.42
C GLY A 182 -20.37 7.13 1.50
N LEU A 183 -20.93 7.27 0.30
CA LEU A 183 -20.97 6.19 -0.67
C LEU A 183 -19.56 5.77 -1.11
N ALA A 184 -18.68 6.73 -1.40
CA ALA A 184 -17.30 6.46 -1.79
C ALA A 184 -16.52 5.74 -0.67
N ALA A 185 -16.74 6.12 0.59
CA ALA A 185 -16.16 5.46 1.76
C ALA A 185 -16.63 4.01 1.90
N ILE A 186 -17.93 3.75 1.72
CA ILE A 186 -18.47 2.37 1.76
C ILE A 186 -17.90 1.53 0.63
N VAL A 187 -17.86 2.06 -0.60
CA VAL A 187 -17.28 1.37 -1.76
C VAL A 187 -15.80 1.06 -1.53
N LEU A 188 -15.03 2.01 -0.99
CA LEU A 188 -13.63 1.81 -0.63
C LEU A 188 -13.49 0.67 0.39
N LEU A 189 -14.26 0.70 1.48
CA LEU A 189 -14.20 -0.34 2.51
C LEU A 189 -14.55 -1.72 1.96
N VAL A 190 -15.66 -1.84 1.22
CA VAL A 190 -16.14 -3.11 0.67
C VAL A 190 -15.12 -3.68 -0.32
N THR A 191 -14.68 -2.87 -1.27
CA THR A 191 -13.71 -3.31 -2.29
C THR A 191 -12.37 -3.69 -1.65
N PHE A 192 -11.92 -2.94 -0.63
CA PHE A 192 -10.72 -3.26 0.13
C PHE A 192 -10.84 -4.60 0.84
N VAL A 193 -11.94 -4.84 1.57
CA VAL A 193 -12.18 -6.10 2.28
C VAL A 193 -12.21 -7.28 1.31
N VAL A 194 -12.85 -7.13 0.14
CA VAL A 194 -12.87 -8.14 -0.92
C VAL A 194 -11.45 -8.43 -1.43
N ALA A 195 -10.68 -7.41 -1.80
CA ALA A 195 -9.32 -7.56 -2.32
C ALA A 195 -8.37 -8.18 -1.27
N TRP A 196 -8.53 -7.80 0.00
CA TRP A 196 -7.76 -8.31 1.12
C TRP A 196 -8.05 -9.78 1.40
N ARG A 197 -9.34 -10.17 1.45
CA ARG A 197 -9.76 -11.57 1.62
C ARG A 197 -9.27 -12.43 0.46
N TYR A 198 -9.38 -11.94 -0.78
CA TYR A 198 -8.88 -12.62 -1.97
C TYR A 198 -7.37 -12.88 -1.89
N SER A 199 -6.61 -11.88 -1.45
CA SER A 199 -5.15 -11.98 -1.28
C SER A 199 -4.76 -13.00 -0.20
N ARG A 200 -5.54 -13.12 0.89
CA ARG A 200 -5.33 -14.13 1.94
C ARG A 200 -5.65 -15.55 1.47
N ARG A 201 -6.73 -15.74 0.70
CA ARG A 201 -7.15 -17.06 0.19
C ARG A 201 -6.19 -17.67 -0.83
N ARG A 202 -5.30 -16.88 -1.44
CA ARG A 202 -4.22 -17.37 -2.33
C ARG A 202 -2.89 -17.62 -1.62
N ARG A 203 -2.83 -17.47 -0.29
CA ARG A 203 -1.69 -17.85 0.55
C ARG A 203 -1.70 -19.28 1.16
N PRO A 204 -2.63 -20.23 0.88
CA PRO A 204 -2.43 -21.61 1.31
C PRO A 204 -1.47 -22.35 0.36
N GLU A 205 -0.61 -23.19 0.94
CA GLU A 205 0.39 -24.09 0.30
C GLU A 205 1.78 -23.50 -0.05
N ALA A 206 2.47 -22.92 0.95
CA ALA A 206 3.93 -22.80 0.93
C ALA A 206 4.57 -23.23 2.25
N GLY A 207 3.87 -24.02 3.06
CA GLY A 207 4.34 -24.44 4.37
C GLY A 207 3.66 -25.72 4.81
N GLU A 208 4.04 -26.83 4.19
CA GLU A 208 4.36 -28.13 4.84
C GLU A 208 5.58 -28.71 4.08
#